data_AF-A0A7V2AWE6-F1
#
_entry.id   AF-A0A7V2AWE6-F1
#
_cell.length_a   1.000
_cell.length_b   1.000
_cell.length_c   1.000
_cell.angle_alpha   90.00
_cell.angle_beta   90.00
_cell.angle_gamma   90.00
#
_symmetry.space_group_name_H-M   'P 1'
#
loop_
_entity.id
_entity.type
_entity.pdbx_description
1 polymer ?
#
loop_
_entity_poly.entity_id
_entity_poly.type
_entity_poly.pdbx_seq_one_letter_code
_entity_poly.pdbx_strand_id
1 'polypeptide(L)'
;MQFFGETHLNFVGTRRTAFVVSAVLIIAGLVSLAVRGGPDLSIDFEGGTLVQVRFDEPVEIGRLRAVVDEAGYSGGQIQVFGDPNEYLIKVEKVDESGIASEKLLDALE
;
A
#
# COMPACT_ATOMS: atom_id res chain seq x y z
N MET A 1 -38.14 -19.58 -28.15
CA MET A 1 -37.57 -20.87 -27.73
C MET A 1 -36.95 -20.67 -26.36
N GLN A 2 -37.43 -21.36 -25.33
CA GLN A 2 -36.84 -21.31 -23.99
C GLN A 2 -35.68 -22.32 -23.98
N PHE A 3 -34.44 -21.82 -23.91
CA PHE A 3 -33.23 -22.65 -24.08
C PHE A 3 -32.84 -23.44 -22.83
N PHE A 4 -33.46 -23.15 -21.67
CA PHE A 4 -33.19 -23.83 -20.40
C PHE A 4 -34.50 -24.25 -19.75
N GLY A 5 -34.62 -25.55 -19.45
CA GLY A 5 -35.76 -26.12 -18.72
C GLY A 5 -35.67 -25.88 -17.21
N GLU A 6 -36.65 -26.41 -16.47
CA GLU A 6 -36.73 -26.26 -15.01
C GLU A 6 -35.59 -27.01 -14.30
N THR A 7 -34.58 -26.26 -13.85
CA THR A 7 -33.37 -26.83 -13.25
C THR A 7 -33.54 -26.98 -11.74
N HIS A 8 -33.53 -28.22 -11.27
CA HIS A 8 -33.69 -28.55 -9.86
C HIS A 8 -32.32 -28.81 -9.21
N LEU A 9 -31.69 -27.77 -8.66
CA LEU A 9 -30.42 -27.87 -7.92
C LEU A 9 -30.67 -27.88 -6.41
N ASN A 10 -30.12 -28.88 -5.72
CA ASN A 10 -30.21 -29.00 -4.27
C ASN A 10 -29.09 -28.25 -3.55
N PHE A 11 -29.18 -26.92 -3.52
CA PHE A 11 -28.20 -26.06 -2.84
C PHE A 11 -28.14 -26.31 -1.34
N VAL A 12 -29.29 -26.59 -0.71
CA VAL A 12 -29.38 -26.80 0.75
C VAL A 12 -28.71 -28.10 1.17
N GLY A 13 -28.81 -29.15 0.33
CA GLY A 13 -28.15 -30.44 0.57
C GLY A 13 -26.62 -30.34 0.52
N THR A 14 -26.07 -29.59 -0.44
CA THR A 14 -24.61 -29.48 -0.64
C THR A 14 -23.95 -28.43 0.26
N ARG A 15 -24.72 -27.65 1.03
CA ARG A 15 -24.20 -26.53 1.85
C ARG A 15 -23.05 -26.93 2.77
N ARG A 16 -23.07 -28.14 3.34
CA ARG A 16 -22.04 -28.60 4.29
C ARG A 16 -20.69 -28.74 3.59
N THR A 17 -20.66 -29.35 2.41
CA THR A 17 -19.46 -29.47 1.59
C THR A 17 -18.96 -28.10 1.15
N ALA A 18 -19.87 -27.22 0.70
CA ALA A 18 -19.51 -25.86 0.32
C ALA A 18 -18.87 -25.08 1.50
N PHE A 19 -19.45 -25.17 2.71
CA PHE A 19 -18.88 -24.53 3.89
C PHE A 19 -17.50 -25.08 4.27
N VAL A 20 -17.27 -26.39 4.16
CA VAL A 20 -15.95 -26.98 4.41
C VAL A 20 -14.92 -26.43 3.41
N VAL A 21 -15.25 -26.41 2.13
CA VAL A 21 -14.36 -25.87 1.09
C VAL A 21 -14.07 -24.39 1.34
N SER A 22 -15.10 -23.58 1.63
CA SER A 22 -14.92 -22.18 1.98
C SER A 22 -14.03 -21.99 3.21
N ALA A 23 -14.24 -22.77 4.27
CA ALA A 23 -13.45 -22.67 5.49
C ALA A 23 -11.98 -23.01 5.23
N VAL A 24 -11.69 -24.05 4.43
CA VAL A 24 -10.32 -24.40 4.03
C VAL A 24 -9.66 -23.25 3.28
N LEU A 25 -10.35 -22.64 2.32
CA LEU A 25 -9.82 -21.50 1.56
C LEU A 25 -9.56 -20.27 2.45
N ILE A 26 -10.48 -19.97 3.37
CA ILE A 26 -10.31 -18.87 4.32
C ILE A 26 -9.09 -19.12 5.21
N ILE A 27 -8.96 -20.32 5.78
CA ILE A 27 -7.82 -20.68 6.63
C ILE A 27 -6.51 -20.62 5.85
N ALA A 28 -6.48 -21.14 4.61
CA ALA A 28 -5.30 -21.05 3.76
C ALA A 28 -4.90 -19.60 3.48
N GLY A 29 -5.87 -18.71 3.23
CA GLY A 29 -5.64 -17.27 3.08
C GLY A 29 -5.06 -16.63 4.34
N LEU A 30 -5.64 -16.93 5.52
CA LEU A 30 -5.15 -16.43 6.80
C LEU A 30 -3.74 -16.91 7.12
N VAL A 31 -3.44 -18.19 6.88
CA VAL A 31 -2.10 -18.76 7.05
C VAL A 31 -1.11 -18.08 6.10
N SER A 32 -1.47 -17.90 4.83
CA SER A 32 -0.63 -17.19 3.87
C SER A 32 -0.34 -15.75 4.32
N LEU A 33 -1.35 -15.04 4.83
CA LEU A 33 -1.19 -13.68 5.34
C LEU A 33 -0.24 -13.64 6.53
N ALA A 34 -0.40 -14.55 7.50
CA ALA A 34 0.47 -14.62 8.68
C ALA A 34 1.92 -14.96 8.33
N VAL A 35 2.15 -15.91 7.40
CA VAL A 35 3.50 -16.32 6.98
C VAL A 35 4.22 -15.21 6.21
N ARG A 36 3.49 -14.35 5.48
CA ARG A 36 4.05 -13.23 4.71
C ARG A 36 4.33 -11.97 5.54
N GLY A 37 4.11 -12.02 6.85
CA GLY A 37 4.34 -10.86 7.73
C GLY A 37 3.12 -9.97 7.95
N GLY A 38 1.94 -10.39 7.48
CA GLY A 38 0.69 -9.63 7.62
C GLY A 38 0.28 -8.92 6.32
N PRO A 39 -0.74 -8.05 6.39
CA PRO A 39 -1.10 -7.17 5.29
C PRO A 39 -0.06 -6.05 5.12
N ASP A 40 0.17 -5.61 3.87
CA ASP A 40 0.92 -4.39 3.59
C ASP A 40 0.11 -3.18 4.08
N LEU A 41 0.43 -2.70 5.27
CA LEU A 41 -0.29 -1.61 5.91
C LEU A 41 0.12 -0.26 5.30
N SER A 42 -0.84 0.66 5.20
CA SER A 42 -0.53 2.04 4.81
C SER A 42 -0.08 2.86 6.03
N ILE A 43 0.46 4.05 5.79
CA ILE A 43 0.79 5.05 6.82
C ILE A 43 -0.38 5.41 7.75
N ASP A 44 -1.62 5.20 7.31
CA ASP A 44 -2.81 5.44 8.13
C ASP A 44 -2.90 4.44 9.29
N PHE A 45 -2.23 3.29 9.16
CA PHE A 45 -2.21 2.20 10.14
C PHE A 45 -0.87 2.01 10.85
N GLU A 46 0.26 2.20 10.17
CA GLU A 46 1.61 2.07 10.78
C GLU A 46 2.09 3.37 11.45
N GLY A 47 1.51 4.50 11.08
CA GLY A 47 2.04 5.81 11.38
C GLY A 47 3.25 6.11 10.50
N GLY A 48 3.24 7.26 9.86
CA GLY A 48 4.32 7.72 9.00
C GLY A 48 4.27 9.22 8.84
N THR A 49 5.21 9.76 8.08
CA THR A 49 5.26 11.20 7.79
C THR A 49 4.93 11.42 6.32
N LEU A 50 3.98 12.33 6.08
CA LEU A 50 3.69 12.88 4.77
C LEU A 50 4.36 14.24 4.68
N VAL A 51 5.29 14.40 3.73
CA VAL A 51 5.95 15.66 3.43
C VAL A 51 5.49 16.10 2.05
N GLN A 52 4.88 17.28 1.98
CA GLN A 52 4.51 17.92 0.73
C GLN A 52 5.59 18.94 0.38
N VAL A 53 6.23 18.77 -0.77
CA VAL A 53 7.31 19.63 -1.24
C VAL A 53 6.94 20.20 -2.60
N ARG A 54 7.11 21.51 -2.74
CA ARG A 54 6.96 22.21 -4.02
C ARG A 54 8.32 22.75 -4.45
N PHE A 55 8.73 22.40 -5.67
CA PHE A 55 9.95 22.89 -6.28
C PHE A 55 9.64 24.05 -7.23
N ASP A 56 10.62 24.91 -7.51
CA ASP A 56 10.45 25.98 -8.50
C ASP A 56 10.34 25.42 -9.93
N GLU A 57 11.08 24.36 -10.23
CA GLU A 57 11.03 23.64 -11.51
C GLU A 57 10.65 22.16 -11.32
N PRO A 58 10.03 21.50 -12.31
CA PRO A 58 9.71 20.07 -12.23
C PRO A 58 10.98 19.22 -12.07
N VAL A 59 11.02 18.41 -11.01
CA VAL A 59 12.14 17.50 -10.72
C VAL A 59 11.78 16.08 -11.17
N GLU A 60 12.73 15.38 -11.78
CA GLU A 60 12.50 13.98 -12.14
C GLU A 60 12.30 13.11 -10.88
N ILE A 61 11.19 12.36 -10.83
CA ILE A 61 10.84 11.48 -9.71
C ILE A 61 11.96 10.46 -9.41
N GLY A 62 12.67 9.98 -10.45
CA GLY A 62 13.79 9.05 -10.27
C GLY A 62 14.93 9.64 -9.46
N ARG A 63 15.28 10.91 -9.71
CA ARG A 63 16.28 11.66 -8.95
C ARG A 63 15.81 11.92 -7.53
N LEU A 64 14.54 12.32 -7.36
CA LEU A 64 13.95 12.57 -6.04
C LEU A 64 13.96 11.29 -5.18
N ARG A 65 13.66 10.13 -5.79
CA ARG A 65 13.74 8.82 -5.12
C ARG A 65 15.16 8.49 -4.67
N ALA A 66 16.16 8.71 -5.53
CA ALA A 66 17.55 8.44 -5.19
C ALA A 66 18.03 9.26 -3.98
N VAL A 67 17.66 10.54 -3.90
CA VAL A 67 18.00 11.42 -2.78
C VAL A 67 17.32 10.98 -1.48
N VAL A 68 16.02 10.64 -1.55
CA VAL A 68 15.26 10.14 -0.39
C VAL A 68 15.80 8.81 0.12
N ASP A 69 16.22 7.92 -0.80
CA ASP A 69 16.87 6.66 -0.46
C ASP A 69 18.26 6.89 0.17
N GLU A 70 19.07 7.82 -0.36
CA GLU A 70 20.38 8.20 0.21
C GLU A 70 20.26 8.83 1.61
N ALA A 71 19.18 9.58 1.85
CA ALA A 71 18.86 10.15 3.16
C ALA A 71 18.42 9.11 4.20
N GLY A 72 18.33 7.83 3.83
CA GLY A 72 18.00 6.71 4.72
C GLY A 72 16.50 6.40 4.81
N TYR A 73 15.67 6.99 3.94
CA TYR A 73 14.23 6.75 3.88
C TYR A 73 13.86 5.78 2.74
N SER A 74 14.59 4.67 2.67
CA SER A 74 14.37 3.63 1.67
C SER A 74 12.94 3.08 1.76
N GLY A 75 12.22 3.08 0.63
CA GLY A 75 10.83 2.61 0.57
C GLY A 75 9.78 3.72 0.61
N GLY A 76 10.20 4.98 0.67
CA GLY A 76 9.28 6.11 0.58
C GLY A 76 8.50 6.15 -0.74
N GLN A 77 7.17 6.34 -0.67
CA GLN A 77 6.34 6.53 -1.85
C GLN A 77 6.35 8.01 -2.26
N ILE A 78 6.78 8.29 -3.48
CA ILE A 78 6.80 9.64 -4.06
C ILE A 78 5.73 9.70 -5.14
N GLN A 79 4.83 10.68 -5.03
CA GLN A 79 3.77 10.92 -6.00
C GLN A 79 3.67 12.41 -6.33
N VAL A 80 3.32 12.74 -7.57
CA VAL A 80 2.98 14.12 -7.95
C VAL A 80 1.65 14.48 -7.32
N PHE A 81 1.53 15.69 -6.78
CA PHE A 81 0.34 16.17 -6.11
C PHE A 81 -0.09 17.52 -6.69
N GLY A 82 -1.21 17.54 -7.41
CA GLY A 82 -1.73 18.78 -8.01
C GLY A 82 -0.90 19.25 -9.21
N ASP A 83 0.14 20.06 -8.96
CA ASP A 83 0.99 20.68 -9.98
C ASP A 83 2.21 19.80 -10.36
N PRO A 84 2.78 19.94 -11.58
CA PRO A 84 3.92 19.13 -12.03
C PRO A 84 5.22 19.30 -11.21
N ASN A 85 5.29 20.33 -10.38
CA ASN A 85 6.41 20.66 -9.50
C ASN A 85 6.08 20.44 -8.02
N GLU A 86 4.93 19.86 -7.71
CA GLU A 86 4.50 19.56 -6.36
C GLU A 86 4.44 18.05 -6.13
N TYR A 87 5.11 17.59 -5.07
CA TYR A 87 5.33 16.18 -4.77
C TYR A 87 4.93 15.89 -3.34
N LEU A 88 4.25 14.76 -3.15
CA LEU A 88 3.99 14.18 -1.85
C LEU A 88 4.96 13.01 -1.64
N ILE A 89 5.78 13.12 -0.60
CA ILE A 89 6.73 12.12 -0.16
C ILE A 89 6.16 11.48 1.09
N LYS A 90 5.90 10.17 1.02
CA LYS A 90 5.38 9.36 2.11
C LYS A 90 6.52 8.49 2.63
N VAL A 91 6.93 8.70 3.87
CA VAL A 91 7.98 7.90 4.54
C VAL A 91 7.39 7.15 5.73
N GLU A 92 7.83 5.91 5.92
CA GLU A 92 7.55 5.14 7.12
C GLU A 92 8.27 5.76 8.32
N LYS A 93 7.69 5.55 9.50
CA LYS A 93 8.04 6.17 10.79
C LYS A 93 9.55 6.31 11.00
N VAL A 94 10.02 7.56 11.06
CA VAL A 94 11.39 7.92 11.46
C VAL A 94 11.36 8.16 12.96
N ASP A 95 12.25 7.52 13.72
CA ASP A 95 12.23 7.48 15.19
C ASP A 95 12.27 8.86 15.90
N GLU A 96 12.47 9.97 15.20
CA GLU A 96 12.37 11.31 15.76
C GLU A 96 11.75 12.29 14.76
N SER A 97 10.47 12.63 14.99
CA SER A 97 9.58 13.43 14.13
C SER A 97 10.05 14.86 13.79
N GLY A 98 11.26 15.27 14.18
CA GLY A 98 11.86 16.56 13.83
C GLY A 98 13.03 16.47 12.84
N ILE A 99 13.76 15.35 12.83
CA ILE A 99 15.03 15.23 12.09
C ILE A 99 14.79 14.89 10.61
N ALA A 100 13.66 14.26 10.28
CA ALA A 100 13.37 13.85 8.91
C ALA A 100 13.06 15.01 7.97
N SER A 101 12.31 16.00 8.45
CA SER A 101 11.99 17.17 7.64
C SER A 101 13.24 18.03 7.41
N GLU A 102 14.09 18.23 8.44
CA GLU A 102 15.35 18.97 8.27
C GLU A 102 16.32 18.23 7.33
N LYS A 103 16.54 16.92 7.54
CA LYS A 103 17.43 16.14 6.66
C LYS A 103 16.93 16.00 5.23
N LEU A 104 15.61 15.94 5.02
CA LEU A 104 15.04 15.93 3.68
C LEU A 104 15.16 17.28 3.00
N LEU A 105 15.02 18.38 3.73
CA LEU A 105 15.23 19.72 3.18
C LEU A 105 16.73 19.96 2.87
N ASP A 106 17.63 19.55 3.76
CA ASP A 106 19.09 19.64 3.55
C ASP A 106 19.57 18.76 2.38
N ALA A 107 18.92 17.61 2.13
CA ALA A 107 19.25 16.74 1.00
C ALA A 107 18.70 17.27 -0.34
N LEU A 108 17.76 18.22 -0.29
CA LEU A 108 17.10 18.81 -1.46
C LEU A 108 17.59 20.22 -1.81
N GLU A 109 18.39 20.86 -0.94
CA GLU A 109 19.28 21.99 -1.29
C GLU A 109 20.51 21.52 -2.09
#